data_AF-A0A7J2V9X3-F1
#
_entry.id   AF-A0A7J2V9X3-F1
#
_cell.length_a   1.000
_cell.length_b   1.000
_cell.length_c   1.000
_cell.angle_alpha   90.00
_cell.angle_beta   90.00
_cell.angle_gamma   90.00
#
_symmetry.space_group_name_H-M   'P 1'
#
loop_
_entity.id
_entity.type
_entity.pdbx_description
1 polymer ?
#
loop_
_entity_poly.entity_id
_entity_poly.type
_entity_poly.pdbx_seq_one_letter_code
_entity_poly.pdbx_strand_id
1 'polypeptide(L)'
;FFIADTNSDSSPDIVAIVPREKNLSNALAVLKEGEWSKPLNTTLTYKGVNYIIAPLFKALNLSLSNFKVYRSLTRPFEASPLWFSDRNLAWRLWNEVVVKTGFITDGDYYGLTNKWFDEDTYMETVHYTNMFFMEFTRWLIKNTDWNLLMTYTSIVDNVYHQFLGLIDPRMPYYNPSTAPKYMAYIKEAIKWADEFVQMLISEVDLSNTAIIVVSDHGQWPVAKLIYVNNILEQAGFLKRSGGQILLNETIAWYNGYNQVFVNLKDREQGGIVDPSQYDSVVNQVMAVLSSVRDPDTGEPVFSVVMKKSEAKALGLFGDRVGDIIISTKPGYAPYGGFSPTGNPFVNATPLSTITGNHQDLPYYPELWAVFGAVGAGIGHGVLGLIQSTSIAPTVTALLGIDPPLNSIGTPLPILKPITITHTQVSVVTATERVEITLERATTQTLTTTQTTTQTTTTTLQATTTLTTTQPVTTTVYETTSLALTSLAALILAIAILVLIFRKK
;
A
#
# COMPACT_ATOMS: atom_id res chain seq x y z
N PHE A 1 3.95 -37.05 8.03
CA PHE A 1 2.53 -37.34 8.32
C PHE A 1 2.36 -38.83 8.51
N PHE A 2 1.49 -39.25 9.43
CA PHE A 2 0.85 -40.55 9.36
C PHE A 2 -0.60 -40.39 9.81
N ILE A 3 -1.45 -41.26 9.29
CA ILE A 3 -2.86 -41.36 9.67
C ILE A 3 -3.03 -42.50 10.64
N ALA A 4 -3.95 -42.36 11.59
CA ALA A 4 -4.26 -43.37 12.58
C ALA A 4 -5.77 -43.52 12.70
N ASP A 5 -6.19 -44.73 13.04
CA ASP A 5 -7.53 -45.08 13.48
C ASP A 5 -7.49 -45.13 15.02
N THR A 6 -8.17 -44.18 15.67
CA THR A 6 -8.23 -44.08 17.13
C THR A 6 -9.53 -44.64 17.72
N ASN A 7 -10.51 -44.99 16.90
CA ASN A 7 -11.82 -45.49 17.33
C ASN A 7 -12.04 -46.98 17.00
N SER A 8 -11.06 -47.63 16.35
CA SER A 8 -11.04 -49.04 15.93
C SER A 8 -12.13 -49.41 14.91
N ASP A 9 -12.58 -48.47 14.08
CA ASP A 9 -13.56 -48.73 13.01
C ASP A 9 -12.93 -49.16 11.67
N SER A 10 -11.61 -49.38 11.65
CA SER A 10 -10.80 -49.72 10.48
C SER A 10 -10.67 -48.59 9.44
N SER A 11 -11.03 -47.36 9.80
CA SER A 11 -10.84 -46.15 8.99
C SER A 11 -10.00 -45.12 9.74
N PRO A 12 -9.02 -44.47 9.10
CA PRO A 12 -8.26 -43.42 9.77
C PRO A 12 -9.15 -42.21 10.07
N ASP A 13 -9.14 -41.77 11.33
CA ASP A 13 -9.94 -40.64 11.83
C ASP A 13 -9.09 -39.42 12.18
N ILE A 14 -7.75 -39.59 12.25
CA ILE A 14 -6.80 -38.50 12.47
C ILE A 14 -5.60 -38.55 11.51
N VAL A 15 -4.98 -37.38 11.30
CA VAL A 15 -3.62 -37.24 10.77
C VAL A 15 -2.72 -36.56 11.79
N ALA A 16 -1.54 -37.16 12.03
CA ALA A 16 -0.49 -36.61 12.87
C ALA A 16 0.65 -36.03 12.02
N ILE A 17 1.03 -34.78 12.33
CA ILE A 17 2.19 -34.10 11.77
C ILE A 17 3.36 -34.29 12.72
N VAL A 18 4.22 -35.25 12.41
CA VAL A 18 5.36 -35.63 13.27
C VAL A 18 6.70 -35.29 12.61
N PRO A 19 7.69 -34.84 13.38
CA PRO A 19 9.05 -34.68 12.90
C PRO A 19 9.75 -36.04 12.93
N ARG A 20 10.36 -36.43 11.80
CA ARG A 20 11.29 -37.57 11.64
C ARG A 20 10.69 -38.98 11.81
N GLU A 21 9.98 -39.27 12.90
CA GLU A 21 9.52 -40.62 13.26
C GLU A 21 8.00 -40.68 13.45
N LYS A 22 7.39 -41.82 13.10
CA LYS A 22 5.94 -42.07 13.24
C LYS A 22 5.56 -42.40 14.70
N ASN A 23 5.70 -41.42 15.58
CA ASN A 23 5.30 -41.52 16.98
C ASN A 23 4.32 -40.40 17.34
N LEU A 24 3.09 -40.78 17.71
CA LEU A 24 2.02 -39.85 18.05
C LEU A 24 2.39 -38.94 19.23
N SER A 25 3.18 -39.41 20.19
CA SER A 25 3.60 -38.59 21.33
C SER A 25 4.48 -37.40 20.92
N ASN A 26 5.06 -37.44 19.72
CA ASN A 26 5.95 -36.41 19.18
C ASN A 26 5.23 -35.53 18.13
N ALA A 27 3.90 -35.66 18.00
CA ALA A 27 3.14 -34.90 17.01
C ALA A 27 3.17 -33.40 17.32
N LEU A 28 3.53 -32.60 16.32
CA LEU A 28 3.41 -31.14 16.35
C LEU A 28 1.97 -30.69 16.16
N ALA A 29 1.16 -31.51 15.48
CA ALA A 29 -0.28 -31.36 15.35
C ALA A 29 -0.94 -32.71 15.13
N VAL A 30 -2.16 -32.86 15.63
CA VAL A 30 -3.06 -33.99 15.37
C VAL A 30 -4.39 -33.40 14.94
N LEU A 31 -4.87 -33.77 13.76
CA LEU A 31 -6.02 -33.15 13.11
C LEU A 31 -7.03 -34.21 12.69
N LYS A 32 -8.31 -33.92 12.87
CA LYS A 32 -9.43 -34.60 12.21
C LYS A 32 -9.70 -33.96 10.85
N GLU A 33 -10.41 -34.68 9.98
CA GLU A 33 -10.86 -34.12 8.70
C GLU A 33 -11.64 -32.80 8.90
N GLY A 34 -11.29 -31.78 8.13
CA GLY A 34 -11.79 -30.42 8.24
C GLY A 34 -10.99 -29.50 9.17
N GLU A 35 -10.17 -30.03 10.08
CA GLU A 35 -9.44 -29.22 11.06
C GLU A 35 -8.15 -28.59 10.51
N TRP A 36 -7.84 -27.40 11.02
CA TRP A 36 -6.57 -26.71 10.81
C TRP A 36 -5.64 -26.88 12.00
N SER A 37 -4.33 -27.02 11.72
CA SER A 37 -3.31 -26.88 12.74
C SER A 37 -3.13 -25.41 13.15
N LYS A 38 -2.56 -25.20 14.34
CA LYS A 38 -1.85 -23.95 14.63
C LYS A 38 -0.66 -23.80 13.67
N PRO A 39 -0.13 -22.58 13.47
CA PRO A 39 1.10 -22.39 12.70
C PRO A 39 2.25 -23.18 13.31
N LEU A 40 2.99 -23.89 12.46
CA LEU A 40 4.13 -24.69 12.89
C LEU A 40 5.43 -23.95 12.61
N ASN A 41 5.90 -23.16 13.58
CA ASN A 41 7.19 -22.45 13.48
C ASN A 41 8.35 -23.45 13.40
N THR A 42 9.04 -23.49 12.27
CA THR A 42 10.07 -24.49 11.99
C THR A 42 11.10 -23.99 10.97
N THR A 43 12.20 -24.75 10.83
CA THR A 43 13.24 -24.50 9.83
C THR A 43 13.19 -25.57 8.75
N LEU A 44 13.09 -25.14 7.49
CA LEU A 44 13.18 -25.99 6.31
C LEU A 44 14.50 -25.74 5.57
N THR A 45 15.24 -26.79 5.24
CA THR A 45 16.40 -26.68 4.35
C THR A 45 16.00 -26.97 2.91
N TYR A 46 16.18 -26.01 2.00
CA TYR A 46 15.95 -26.19 0.57
C TYR A 46 17.13 -25.65 -0.23
N LYS A 47 17.68 -26.50 -1.11
CA LYS A 47 18.88 -26.19 -1.92
C LYS A 47 20.06 -25.62 -1.09
N GLY A 48 20.27 -26.17 0.11
CA GLY A 48 21.36 -25.76 1.01
C GLY A 48 21.09 -24.47 1.82
N VAL A 49 19.93 -23.85 1.66
CA VAL A 49 19.52 -22.65 2.41
C VAL A 49 18.47 -23.02 3.45
N ASN A 50 18.62 -22.50 4.66
CA ASN A 50 17.66 -22.69 5.74
C ASN A 50 16.64 -21.55 5.75
N TYR A 51 15.36 -21.92 5.78
CA TYR A 51 14.23 -21.01 5.79
C TYR A 51 13.43 -21.21 7.07
N ILE A 52 13.25 -20.15 7.84
CA ILE A 52 12.31 -20.16 8.98
C ILE A 52 10.92 -19.87 8.41
N ILE A 53 9.97 -20.76 8.68
CA ILE A 53 8.61 -20.72 8.15
C ILE A 53 7.60 -21.02 9.26
N ALA A 54 6.35 -20.61 9.08
CA ALA A 54 5.24 -20.91 9.98
C ALA A 54 3.96 -21.27 9.18
N PRO A 55 3.96 -22.39 8.45
CA PRO A 55 2.77 -22.84 7.71
C PRO A 55 1.69 -23.37 8.66
N LEU A 56 0.44 -23.30 8.20
CA LEU A 56 -0.67 -24.06 8.75
C LEU A 56 -0.96 -25.27 7.86
N PHE A 57 -1.60 -26.29 8.42
CA PHE A 57 -2.02 -27.47 7.68
C PHE A 57 -3.51 -27.72 7.90
N LYS A 58 -4.24 -28.09 6.83
CA LYS A 58 -5.63 -28.54 6.91
C LYS A 58 -5.71 -30.02 6.54
N ALA A 59 -6.35 -30.82 7.36
CA ALA A 59 -6.71 -32.19 6.98
C ALA A 59 -7.94 -32.15 6.06
N LEU A 60 -7.76 -32.44 4.76
CA LEU A 60 -8.84 -32.34 3.78
C LEU A 60 -9.57 -33.67 3.58
N ASN A 61 -8.83 -34.77 3.56
CA ASN A 61 -9.40 -36.10 3.39
C ASN A 61 -8.48 -37.13 4.04
N LEU A 62 -9.01 -37.97 4.94
CA LEU A 62 -8.22 -38.96 5.66
C LEU A 62 -8.38 -40.40 5.14
N SER A 63 -9.18 -40.60 4.10
CA SER A 63 -9.35 -41.91 3.46
C SER A 63 -8.03 -42.46 2.92
N LEU A 64 -7.81 -43.77 3.11
CA LEU A 64 -6.65 -44.47 2.56
C LEU A 64 -6.57 -44.40 1.03
N SER A 65 -7.71 -44.26 0.34
CA SER A 65 -7.76 -44.19 -1.13
C SER A 65 -7.55 -42.79 -1.69
N ASN A 66 -7.66 -41.74 -0.86
CA ASN A 66 -7.64 -40.35 -1.31
C ASN A 66 -7.13 -39.40 -0.22
N PHE A 67 -6.06 -39.80 0.47
CA PHE A 67 -5.48 -39.00 1.56
C PHE A 67 -5.00 -37.64 1.05
N LYS A 68 -5.51 -36.56 1.65
CA LYS A 68 -5.18 -35.17 1.32
C LYS A 68 -4.97 -34.34 2.57
N VAL A 69 -3.80 -33.71 2.64
CA VAL A 69 -3.48 -32.66 3.61
C VAL A 69 -3.03 -31.44 2.82
N TYR A 70 -3.66 -30.31 3.09
CA TYR A 70 -3.25 -29.02 2.55
C TYR A 70 -2.25 -28.35 3.49
N ARG A 71 -1.30 -27.64 2.91
CA ARG A 71 -0.38 -26.75 3.62
C ARG A 71 -0.56 -25.35 3.07
N SER A 72 -0.82 -24.39 3.96
CA SER A 72 -1.00 -22.99 3.59
C SER A 72 0.15 -22.41 2.78
N LEU A 73 -0.13 -21.32 2.07
CA LEU A 73 0.92 -20.39 1.66
C LEU A 73 1.72 -19.95 2.90
N THR A 74 3.03 -19.81 2.75
CA THR A 74 3.90 -19.30 3.81
C THR A 74 5.08 -18.59 3.19
N ARG A 75 5.32 -17.35 3.61
CA ARG A 75 6.53 -16.61 3.24
C ARG A 75 7.62 -16.90 4.27
N PRO A 76 8.84 -17.30 3.84
CA PRO A 76 9.96 -17.44 4.76
C PRO A 76 10.36 -16.13 5.44
N PHE A 77 10.90 -16.22 6.66
CA PHE A 77 11.47 -15.06 7.35
C PHE A 77 12.55 -14.38 6.48
N GLU A 78 13.53 -15.15 6.00
CA GLU A 78 14.62 -14.65 5.14
C GLU A 78 14.27 -14.76 3.64
N ALA A 79 13.03 -14.41 3.26
CA ALA A 79 12.64 -14.40 1.85
C ALA A 79 13.50 -13.43 1.01
N SER A 80 13.70 -13.73 -0.27
CA SER A 80 14.36 -12.82 -1.23
C SER A 80 13.39 -12.41 -2.33
N PRO A 81 13.07 -11.11 -2.50
CA PRO A 81 13.54 -9.99 -1.68
C PRO A 81 12.96 -10.03 -0.26
N LEU A 82 13.69 -9.41 0.68
CA LEU A 82 13.28 -9.27 2.07
C LEU A 82 11.96 -8.50 2.15
N TRP A 83 11.09 -8.91 3.06
CA TRP A 83 9.81 -8.25 3.33
C TRP A 83 9.91 -7.19 4.44
N PHE A 84 11.10 -7.00 5.01
CA PHE A 84 11.39 -6.00 6.04
C PHE A 84 12.69 -5.25 5.74
N SER A 85 12.81 -4.06 6.32
CA SER A 85 14.04 -3.25 6.35
C SER A 85 14.74 -3.28 7.72
N ASP A 86 14.00 -3.53 8.80
CA ASP A 86 14.52 -3.71 10.15
C ASP A 86 14.35 -5.16 10.60
N ARG A 87 15.47 -5.88 10.72
CA ARG A 87 15.49 -7.29 11.08
C ARG A 87 15.10 -7.54 12.54
N ASN A 88 15.44 -6.65 13.46
CA ASN A 88 15.13 -6.83 14.88
C ASN A 88 13.63 -6.67 15.11
N LEU A 89 13.04 -5.65 14.48
CA LEU A 89 11.59 -5.44 14.50
C LEU A 89 10.87 -6.63 13.86
N ALA A 90 11.31 -7.05 12.68
CA ALA A 90 10.73 -8.20 11.97
C ALA A 90 10.84 -9.49 12.78
N TRP A 91 11.94 -9.71 13.50
CA TRP A 91 12.13 -10.90 14.34
C TRP A 91 11.20 -10.90 15.54
N ARG A 92 10.98 -9.75 16.19
CA ARG A 92 9.96 -9.63 17.24
C ARG A 92 8.58 -9.91 16.70
N LEU A 93 8.20 -9.27 15.59
CA LEU A 93 6.93 -9.48 14.92
C LEU A 93 6.74 -10.96 14.56
N TRP A 94 7.78 -11.64 14.08
CA TRP A 94 7.71 -13.07 13.80
C TRP A 94 7.31 -13.88 15.04
N ASN A 95 8.04 -13.69 16.14
CA ASN A 95 7.85 -14.46 17.38
C ASN A 95 6.59 -14.06 18.16
N GLU A 96 6.07 -12.86 17.96
CA GLU A 96 4.91 -12.35 18.69
C GLU A 96 3.59 -12.47 17.89
N VAL A 97 3.67 -12.48 16.56
CA VAL A 97 2.51 -12.52 15.64
C VAL A 97 2.55 -13.76 14.74
N VAL A 98 3.57 -13.90 13.88
CA VAL A 98 3.61 -14.95 12.83
C VAL A 98 3.53 -16.36 13.41
N VAL A 99 4.14 -16.64 14.55
CA VAL A 99 4.03 -17.96 15.18
C VAL A 99 2.61 -18.30 15.66
N LYS A 100 1.71 -17.30 15.78
CA LYS A 100 0.32 -17.45 16.22
C LYS A 100 -0.67 -17.45 15.05
N THR A 101 -0.42 -16.63 14.04
CA THR A 101 -1.31 -16.43 12.88
C THR A 101 -0.88 -17.20 11.63
N GLY A 102 0.40 -17.57 11.57
CA GLY A 102 1.07 -17.94 10.32
C GLY A 102 1.46 -16.71 9.51
N PHE A 103 2.11 -16.95 8.38
CA PHE A 103 2.51 -15.91 7.42
C PHE A 103 1.82 -16.12 6.08
N ILE A 104 0.50 -15.94 6.06
CA ILE A 104 -0.33 -16.05 4.87
C ILE A 104 -0.64 -14.61 4.41
N THR A 105 -0.19 -14.27 3.21
CA THR A 105 -0.29 -12.90 2.67
C THR A 105 -1.34 -12.73 1.59
N ASP A 106 -1.93 -13.85 1.13
CA ASP A 106 -3.00 -13.89 0.15
C ASP A 106 -3.82 -15.16 0.36
N GLY A 107 -5.11 -15.11 0.01
CA GLY A 107 -5.93 -16.31 -0.18
C GLY A 107 -5.36 -17.17 -1.31
N ASP A 108 -5.30 -18.49 -1.12
CA ASP A 108 -4.62 -19.40 -2.04
C ASP A 108 -5.47 -19.72 -3.28
N TYR A 109 -5.62 -18.73 -4.15
CA TYR A 109 -6.36 -18.85 -5.41
C TYR A 109 -5.73 -19.91 -6.32
N TYR A 110 -4.43 -20.14 -6.21
CA TYR A 110 -3.73 -21.15 -7.01
C TYR A 110 -4.19 -22.55 -6.60
N GLY A 111 -4.26 -22.83 -5.30
CA GLY A 111 -4.82 -24.08 -4.80
C GLY A 111 -6.28 -24.29 -5.18
N LEU A 112 -7.10 -23.23 -5.14
CA LEU A 112 -8.49 -23.27 -5.57
C LEU A 112 -8.61 -23.61 -7.07
N THR A 113 -7.92 -22.84 -7.92
CA THR A 113 -7.99 -23.01 -9.39
C THR A 113 -7.43 -24.36 -9.86
N ASN A 114 -6.51 -24.95 -9.10
CA ASN A 114 -5.99 -26.30 -9.33
C ASN A 114 -6.77 -27.41 -8.61
N LYS A 115 -7.91 -27.09 -7.99
CA LYS A 115 -8.82 -28.04 -7.33
C LYS A 115 -8.15 -28.84 -6.21
N TRP A 116 -7.20 -28.22 -5.51
CA TRP A 116 -6.57 -28.84 -4.33
C TRP A 116 -7.56 -28.92 -3.17
N PHE A 117 -8.44 -27.93 -3.06
CA PHE A 117 -9.51 -27.80 -2.08
C PHE A 117 -10.70 -27.04 -2.68
N ASP A 118 -11.79 -26.96 -1.93
CA ASP A 118 -13.05 -26.32 -2.31
C ASP A 118 -13.10 -24.81 -1.99
N GLU A 119 -14.19 -24.15 -2.37
CA GLU A 119 -14.36 -22.71 -2.15
C GLU A 119 -14.47 -22.35 -0.66
N ASP A 120 -15.01 -23.23 0.18
CA ASP A 120 -15.07 -23.01 1.63
C ASP A 120 -13.66 -22.97 2.23
N THR A 121 -12.81 -23.94 1.87
CA THR A 121 -11.41 -23.93 2.28
C THR A 121 -10.65 -22.73 1.72
N TYR A 122 -10.96 -22.29 0.49
CA TYR A 122 -10.39 -21.04 -0.04
C TYR A 122 -10.75 -19.85 0.84
N MET A 123 -12.03 -19.69 1.21
CA MET A 123 -12.47 -18.61 2.11
C MET A 123 -11.82 -18.66 3.48
N GLU A 124 -11.52 -19.84 4.02
CA GLU A 124 -10.72 -19.97 5.24
C GLU A 124 -9.28 -19.45 5.04
N THR A 125 -8.65 -19.71 3.87
CA THR A 125 -7.32 -19.15 3.58
C THR A 125 -7.33 -17.62 3.49
N VAL A 126 -8.42 -17.05 2.95
CA VAL A 126 -8.65 -15.60 2.92
C VAL A 126 -8.83 -15.07 4.35
N HIS A 127 -9.58 -15.78 5.20
CA HIS A 127 -9.77 -15.41 6.60
C HIS A 127 -8.43 -15.37 7.36
N TYR A 128 -7.60 -16.40 7.23
CA TYR A 128 -6.28 -16.41 7.87
C TYR A 128 -5.35 -15.30 7.35
N THR A 129 -5.46 -14.94 6.07
CA THR A 129 -4.76 -13.75 5.53
C THR A 129 -5.22 -12.48 6.24
N ASN A 130 -6.52 -12.27 6.42
CA ASN A 130 -7.04 -11.11 7.16
C ASN A 130 -6.52 -11.09 8.61
N MET A 131 -6.57 -12.25 9.28
CA MET A 131 -6.10 -12.38 10.67
C MET A 131 -4.62 -12.05 10.80
N PHE A 132 -3.78 -12.50 9.86
CA PHE A 132 -2.36 -12.13 9.83
C PHE A 132 -2.19 -10.61 9.73
N PHE A 133 -2.78 -9.95 8.73
CA PHE A 133 -2.60 -8.51 8.56
C PHE A 133 -3.21 -7.68 9.70
N MET A 134 -4.35 -8.11 10.24
CA MET A 134 -4.98 -7.45 11.39
C MET A 134 -4.07 -7.51 12.62
N GLU A 135 -3.55 -8.68 12.99
CA GLU A 135 -2.66 -8.81 14.15
C GLU A 135 -1.27 -8.21 13.90
N PHE A 136 -0.75 -8.28 12.67
CA PHE A 136 0.47 -7.59 12.26
C PHE A 136 0.33 -6.09 12.48
N THR A 137 -0.78 -5.50 12.03
CA THR A 137 -1.06 -4.07 12.17
C THR A 137 -1.26 -3.67 13.61
N ARG A 138 -2.09 -4.41 14.34
CA ARG A 138 -2.31 -4.19 15.78
C ARG A 138 -1.01 -4.20 16.55
N TRP A 139 -0.11 -5.13 16.21
CA TRP A 139 1.19 -5.23 16.84
C TRP A 139 2.06 -4.01 16.54
N LEU A 140 2.13 -3.55 15.28
CA LEU A 140 2.85 -2.33 14.91
C LEU A 140 2.32 -1.10 15.66
N ILE A 141 1.00 -0.91 15.71
CA ILE A 141 0.37 0.20 16.46
C ILE A 141 0.86 0.25 17.91
N LYS A 142 0.96 -0.91 18.57
CA LYS A 142 1.30 -1.02 20.00
C LYS A 142 2.79 -1.03 20.32
N ASN A 143 3.64 -1.41 19.36
CA ASN A 143 5.05 -1.73 19.62
C ASN A 143 6.05 -0.88 18.86
N THR A 144 5.58 0.12 18.10
CA THR A 144 6.43 1.04 17.35
C THR A 144 5.99 2.47 17.56
N ASP A 145 6.95 3.39 17.46
CA ASP A 145 6.65 4.81 17.35
C ASP A 145 6.40 5.16 15.88
N TRP A 146 5.29 5.81 15.59
CA TRP A 146 4.92 6.18 14.23
C TRP A 146 4.22 7.54 14.17
N ASN A 147 4.55 8.31 13.14
CA ASN A 147 3.76 9.47 12.71
C ASN A 147 2.84 9.12 11.54
N LEU A 148 3.20 8.09 10.77
CA LEU A 148 2.40 7.52 9.70
C LEU A 148 2.56 5.99 9.75
N LEU A 149 1.44 5.28 9.83
CA LEU A 149 1.37 3.84 9.68
C LEU A 149 0.50 3.52 8.46
N MET A 150 1.08 2.81 7.49
CA MET A 150 0.35 2.31 6.32
C MET A 150 0.20 0.80 6.44
N THR A 151 -1.02 0.31 6.25
CA THR A 151 -1.34 -1.11 6.28
C THR A 151 -2.24 -1.49 5.10
N TYR A 152 -2.40 -2.79 4.88
CA TYR A 152 -3.11 -3.35 3.74
C TYR A 152 -3.76 -4.69 4.10
N THR A 153 -4.89 -5.00 3.46
CA THR A 153 -5.49 -6.33 3.45
C THR A 153 -5.98 -6.64 2.03
N SER A 154 -5.57 -7.77 1.46
CA SER A 154 -5.88 -8.17 0.07
C SER A 154 -7.21 -8.90 -0.08
N ILE A 155 -7.93 -9.15 1.01
CA ILE A 155 -9.00 -10.14 1.02
C ILE A 155 -10.18 -9.83 0.10
N VAL A 156 -10.49 -8.54 -0.10
CA VAL A 156 -11.58 -8.13 -0.99
C VAL A 156 -11.18 -8.40 -2.43
N ASP A 157 -9.98 -7.99 -2.82
CA ASP A 157 -9.42 -8.22 -4.15
C ASP A 157 -9.34 -9.72 -4.48
N ASN A 158 -8.82 -10.52 -3.54
CA ASN A 158 -8.70 -11.97 -3.66
C ASN A 158 -10.07 -12.61 -3.97
N VAL A 159 -11.08 -12.30 -3.15
CA VAL A 159 -12.42 -12.89 -3.27
C VAL A 159 -13.13 -12.42 -4.54
N TYR A 160 -13.00 -11.15 -4.89
CA TYR A 160 -13.61 -10.61 -6.10
C TYR A 160 -13.00 -11.21 -7.36
N HIS A 161 -11.68 -11.40 -7.42
CA HIS A 161 -11.04 -12.09 -8.53
C HIS A 161 -11.63 -13.47 -8.79
N GLN A 162 -12.00 -14.21 -7.74
CA GLN A 162 -12.55 -15.56 -7.88
C GLN A 162 -14.07 -15.58 -8.10
N PHE A 163 -14.81 -14.70 -7.42
CA PHE A 163 -16.26 -14.85 -7.26
C PHE A 163 -17.12 -13.70 -7.82
N LEU A 164 -16.55 -12.54 -8.17
CA LEU A 164 -17.34 -11.37 -8.60
C LEU A 164 -18.20 -11.65 -9.84
N GLY A 165 -17.65 -12.36 -10.84
CA GLY A 165 -18.42 -12.69 -12.03
C GLY A 165 -19.54 -13.69 -11.78
N LEU A 166 -19.45 -14.52 -10.74
CA LEU A 166 -20.45 -15.55 -10.43
C LEU A 166 -21.75 -15.00 -9.84
N ILE A 167 -21.75 -13.74 -9.40
CA ILE A 167 -22.93 -13.06 -8.85
C ILE A 167 -23.60 -12.12 -9.86
N ASP A 168 -23.01 -11.91 -11.03
CA ASP A 168 -23.50 -10.96 -12.01
C ASP A 168 -24.30 -11.68 -13.13
N PRO A 169 -25.61 -11.42 -13.27
CA PRO A 169 -26.46 -12.07 -14.28
C PRO A 169 -26.09 -11.72 -15.73
N ARG A 170 -25.23 -10.73 -15.97
CA ARG A 170 -24.69 -10.40 -17.29
C ARG A 170 -23.62 -11.39 -17.75
N MET A 171 -23.03 -12.16 -16.84
CA MET A 171 -21.95 -13.10 -17.17
C MET A 171 -22.48 -14.40 -17.80
N PRO A 172 -21.79 -14.94 -18.82
CA PRO A 172 -22.28 -16.11 -19.57
C PRO A 172 -22.32 -17.40 -18.74
N TYR A 173 -21.59 -17.46 -17.63
CA TYR A 173 -21.54 -18.60 -16.70
C TYR A 173 -22.34 -18.35 -15.41
N TYR A 174 -23.14 -17.27 -15.35
CA TYR A 174 -23.99 -16.99 -14.20
C TYR A 174 -24.98 -18.14 -13.96
N ASN A 175 -25.15 -18.51 -12.69
CA ASN A 175 -26.13 -19.50 -12.29
C ASN A 175 -26.92 -19.00 -11.06
N PRO A 176 -28.24 -18.78 -11.18
CA PRO A 176 -29.04 -18.25 -10.07
C PRO A 176 -29.11 -19.21 -8.87
N SER A 177 -28.89 -20.52 -9.04
CA SER A 177 -28.90 -21.46 -7.91
C SER A 177 -27.65 -21.39 -7.04
N THR A 178 -26.51 -20.98 -7.59
CA THR A 178 -25.24 -20.87 -6.86
C THR A 178 -24.84 -19.43 -6.55
N ALA A 179 -25.38 -18.44 -7.27
CA ALA A 179 -25.10 -17.02 -7.02
C ALA A 179 -25.29 -16.58 -5.55
N PRO A 180 -26.31 -17.03 -4.79
CA PRO A 180 -26.43 -16.71 -3.37
C PRO A 180 -25.24 -17.16 -2.51
N LYS A 181 -24.62 -18.32 -2.82
CA LYS A 181 -23.42 -18.82 -2.14
C LYS A 181 -22.25 -17.87 -2.34
N TYR A 182 -21.96 -17.50 -3.58
CA TYR A 182 -20.84 -16.61 -3.91
C TYR A 182 -21.07 -15.17 -3.42
N MET A 183 -22.32 -14.70 -3.42
CA MET A 183 -22.68 -13.43 -2.79
C MET A 183 -22.44 -13.46 -1.27
N ALA A 184 -22.70 -14.60 -0.61
CA ALA A 184 -22.39 -14.74 0.81
C ALA A 184 -20.88 -14.65 1.08
N TYR A 185 -20.03 -15.28 0.26
CA TYR A 185 -18.57 -15.15 0.36
C TYR A 185 -18.08 -13.73 0.16
N ILE A 186 -18.60 -13.03 -0.85
CA ILE A 186 -18.29 -11.61 -1.11
C ILE A 186 -18.66 -10.76 0.11
N LYS A 187 -19.87 -10.94 0.65
CA LYS A 187 -20.30 -10.21 1.86
C LYS A 187 -19.41 -10.51 3.05
N GLU A 188 -18.97 -11.75 3.21
CA GLU A 188 -18.10 -12.15 4.33
C GLU A 188 -16.73 -11.47 4.24
N ALA A 189 -16.13 -11.40 3.05
CA ALA A 189 -14.88 -10.67 2.83
C ALA A 189 -15.01 -9.17 3.18
N ILE A 190 -16.14 -8.55 2.81
CA ILE A 190 -16.43 -7.15 3.17
C ILE A 190 -16.60 -6.98 4.69
N LYS A 191 -17.27 -7.91 5.38
CA LYS A 191 -17.36 -7.86 6.85
C LYS A 191 -15.99 -7.97 7.51
N TRP A 192 -15.11 -8.85 7.04
CA TRP A 192 -13.75 -8.96 7.58
C TRP A 192 -12.91 -7.71 7.34
N ALA A 193 -13.11 -7.01 6.21
CA ALA A 193 -12.48 -5.72 5.97
C ALA A 193 -13.04 -4.63 6.91
N ASP A 194 -14.34 -4.62 7.17
CA ASP A 194 -14.99 -3.74 8.15
C ASP A 194 -14.47 -4.01 9.58
N GLU A 195 -14.34 -5.28 9.98
CA GLU A 195 -13.74 -5.68 11.26
C GLU A 195 -12.29 -5.18 11.41
N PHE A 196 -11.52 -5.17 10.32
CA PHE A 196 -10.17 -4.59 10.32
C PHE A 196 -10.25 -3.08 10.60
N VAL A 197 -11.12 -2.34 9.91
CA VAL A 197 -11.31 -0.90 10.15
C VAL A 197 -11.78 -0.64 11.59
N GLN A 198 -12.69 -1.47 12.10
CA GLN A 198 -13.15 -1.41 13.49
C GLN A 198 -12.01 -1.67 14.48
N MET A 199 -11.10 -2.61 14.19
CA MET A 199 -9.88 -2.84 14.97
C MET A 199 -9.02 -1.57 15.00
N LEU A 200 -8.76 -0.93 13.85
CA LEU A 200 -7.97 0.31 13.80
C LEU A 200 -8.60 1.41 14.68
N ILE A 201 -9.92 1.61 14.57
CA ILE A 201 -10.66 2.59 15.38
C ILE A 201 -10.53 2.31 16.87
N SER A 202 -10.48 1.03 17.27
CA SER A 202 -10.38 0.64 18.68
C SER A 202 -8.98 0.74 19.27
N GLU A 203 -7.94 0.73 18.43
CA GLU A 203 -6.53 0.63 18.87
C GLU A 203 -5.81 1.98 18.88
N VAL A 204 -6.45 3.06 18.39
CA VAL A 204 -5.88 4.41 18.35
C VAL A 204 -6.79 5.43 19.03
N ASP A 205 -6.19 6.50 19.55
CA ASP A 205 -6.95 7.65 20.06
C ASP A 205 -7.35 8.57 18.90
N LEU A 206 -8.62 8.50 18.49
CA LEU A 206 -9.16 9.33 17.40
C LEU A 206 -9.15 10.83 17.68
N SER A 207 -8.90 11.28 18.92
CA SER A 207 -8.69 12.69 19.21
C SER A 207 -7.33 13.20 18.74
N ASN A 208 -6.36 12.31 18.58
CA ASN A 208 -4.99 12.61 18.17
C ASN A 208 -4.54 11.88 16.88
N THR A 209 -5.30 10.90 16.41
CA THR A 209 -4.99 10.11 15.21
C THR A 209 -6.12 10.22 14.18
N ALA A 210 -5.75 10.40 12.92
CA ALA A 210 -6.65 10.23 11.78
C ALA A 210 -6.50 8.82 11.20
N ILE A 211 -7.61 8.19 10.85
CA ILE A 211 -7.65 6.96 10.05
C ILE A 211 -8.15 7.35 8.66
N ILE A 212 -7.40 6.98 7.63
CA ILE A 212 -7.79 7.14 6.23
C ILE A 212 -7.84 5.75 5.60
N VAL A 213 -9.04 5.36 5.18
CA VAL A 213 -9.29 4.13 4.44
C VAL A 213 -9.36 4.47 2.96
N VAL A 214 -8.49 3.85 2.18
CA VAL A 214 -8.45 4.03 0.73
C VAL A 214 -8.28 2.67 0.07
N SER A 215 -8.98 2.48 -1.04
CA SER A 215 -8.73 1.37 -1.96
C SER A 215 -7.93 1.89 -3.16
N ASP A 216 -7.07 1.06 -3.70
CA ASP A 216 -6.29 1.34 -4.91
C ASP A 216 -7.14 1.24 -6.18
N HIS A 217 -8.15 0.37 -6.21
CA HIS A 217 -9.07 0.20 -7.34
C HIS A 217 -10.37 -0.53 -6.97
N GLY A 218 -11.43 -0.31 -7.77
CA GLY A 218 -12.55 -1.24 -7.86
C GLY A 218 -12.25 -2.43 -8.78
N GLN A 219 -13.24 -3.28 -9.05
CA GLN A 219 -13.14 -4.44 -9.95
C GLN A 219 -14.48 -4.68 -10.64
N TRP A 220 -14.43 -5.25 -11.85
CA TRP A 220 -15.61 -5.59 -12.64
C TRP A 220 -15.64 -7.09 -13.00
N PRO A 221 -16.81 -7.66 -13.33
CA PRO A 221 -16.91 -9.05 -13.74
C PRO A 221 -16.38 -9.27 -15.17
N VAL A 222 -15.83 -10.45 -15.41
CA VAL A 222 -15.11 -10.80 -16.64
C VAL A 222 -15.75 -12.01 -17.31
N ALA A 223 -16.14 -11.84 -18.57
CA ALA A 223 -16.62 -12.91 -19.44
C ALA A 223 -15.48 -13.56 -20.23
N LYS A 224 -14.47 -12.79 -20.67
CA LYS A 224 -13.34 -13.30 -21.47
C LYS A 224 -12.00 -12.66 -21.09
N LEU A 225 -10.95 -13.47 -21.13
CA LEU A 225 -9.56 -13.05 -21.07
C LEU A 225 -9.03 -12.80 -22.48
N ILE A 226 -8.32 -11.69 -22.66
CA ILE A 226 -7.78 -11.22 -23.93
C ILE A 226 -6.25 -11.27 -23.88
N TYR A 227 -5.65 -12.27 -24.53
CA TYR A 227 -4.21 -12.44 -24.58
C TYR A 227 -3.60 -11.54 -25.65
N VAL A 228 -3.19 -10.35 -25.24
CA VAL A 228 -2.71 -9.29 -26.14
C VAL A 228 -1.47 -9.75 -26.92
N ASN A 229 -0.58 -10.53 -26.31
CA ASN A 229 0.61 -11.05 -27.01
C ASN A 229 0.26 -12.04 -28.13
N ASN A 230 -0.84 -12.80 -28.03
CA ASN A 230 -1.29 -13.64 -29.13
C ASN A 230 -1.85 -12.81 -30.29
N ILE A 231 -2.49 -11.67 -30.01
CA ILE A 231 -2.94 -10.72 -31.05
C ILE A 231 -1.72 -10.15 -31.78
N LEU A 232 -0.70 -9.71 -31.04
CA LEU A 232 0.55 -9.19 -31.60
C LEU A 232 1.32 -10.27 -32.39
N GLU A 233 1.32 -11.51 -31.92
CA GLU A 233 1.93 -12.66 -32.60
C GLU A 233 1.24 -12.93 -33.94
N GLN A 234 -0.10 -13.01 -33.96
CA GLN A 234 -0.88 -13.25 -35.17
C GLN A 234 -0.73 -12.13 -36.20
N ALA A 235 -0.56 -10.90 -35.74
CA ALA A 235 -0.29 -9.74 -36.60
C ALA A 235 1.19 -9.62 -37.05
N GLY A 236 2.08 -10.49 -36.56
CA GLY A 236 3.49 -10.52 -36.94
C GLY A 236 4.40 -9.56 -36.17
N PHE A 237 3.91 -8.87 -35.13
CA PHE A 237 4.71 -7.97 -34.29
C PHE A 237 5.48 -8.67 -33.18
N LEU A 238 5.10 -9.90 -32.83
CA LEU A 238 5.73 -10.67 -31.77
C LEU A 238 6.15 -12.04 -32.29
N LYS A 239 7.33 -12.49 -31.85
CA LYS A 239 7.84 -13.84 -32.06
C LYS A 239 8.15 -14.49 -30.72
N ARG A 240 7.93 -15.81 -30.63
CA ARG A 240 8.20 -16.58 -29.42
C ARG A 240 8.72 -17.97 -29.75
N SER A 241 9.38 -18.57 -28.76
CA SER A 241 9.68 -20.01 -28.73
C SER A 241 9.07 -20.60 -27.46
N GLY A 242 8.10 -21.50 -27.62
CA GLY A 242 7.29 -21.96 -26.50
C GLY A 242 6.58 -20.80 -25.80
N GLY A 243 6.72 -20.70 -24.47
CA GLY A 243 6.14 -19.60 -23.68
C GLY A 243 6.99 -18.34 -23.58
N GLN A 244 8.11 -18.24 -24.30
CA GLN A 244 9.11 -17.18 -24.14
C GLN A 244 9.19 -16.28 -25.38
N ILE A 245 9.14 -14.96 -25.16
CA ILE A 245 9.29 -13.95 -26.22
C ILE A 245 10.73 -13.96 -26.76
N LEU A 246 10.88 -13.96 -28.09
CA LEU A 246 12.16 -13.82 -28.78
C LEU A 246 12.43 -12.35 -29.06
N LEU A 247 13.15 -11.68 -28.14
CA LEU A 247 13.36 -10.23 -28.21
C LEU A 247 14.13 -9.78 -29.46
N ASN A 248 15.02 -10.60 -30.01
CA ASN A 248 15.75 -10.30 -31.25
C ASN A 248 14.88 -10.33 -32.53
N GLU A 249 13.63 -10.79 -32.42
CA GLU A 249 12.68 -10.90 -33.55
C GLU A 249 11.34 -10.20 -33.27
N THR A 250 11.17 -9.67 -32.06
CA THR A 250 9.92 -9.05 -31.59
C THR A 250 9.98 -7.54 -31.78
N ILE A 251 8.95 -7.00 -32.42
CA ILE A 251 8.76 -5.57 -32.68
C ILE A 251 8.03 -4.91 -31.51
N ALA A 252 7.01 -5.55 -30.96
CA ALA A 252 6.24 -5.05 -29.83
C ALA A 252 5.70 -6.19 -28.95
N TRP A 253 5.56 -5.93 -27.65
CA TRP A 253 4.99 -6.89 -26.70
C TRP A 253 4.15 -6.20 -25.62
N TYR A 254 3.20 -6.96 -25.08
CA TYR A 254 2.39 -6.58 -23.92
C TYR A 254 3.00 -7.14 -22.64
N ASN A 255 3.31 -6.27 -21.69
CA ASN A 255 3.93 -6.64 -20.41
C ASN A 255 2.89 -6.84 -19.27
N GLY A 256 1.62 -6.53 -19.51
CA GLY A 256 0.62 -6.36 -18.45
C GLY A 256 0.33 -4.88 -18.18
N TYR A 257 -0.58 -4.61 -17.23
CA TYR A 257 -0.94 -3.26 -16.79
C TYR A 257 -1.34 -2.33 -17.94
N ASN A 258 -2.06 -2.86 -18.93
CA ASN A 258 -2.61 -2.08 -20.03
C ASN A 258 -1.57 -1.36 -20.91
N GLN A 259 -0.33 -1.87 -20.94
CA GLN A 259 0.80 -1.25 -21.62
C GLN A 259 1.49 -2.19 -22.61
N VAL A 260 1.59 -1.74 -23.86
CA VAL A 260 2.36 -2.38 -24.94
C VAL A 260 3.64 -1.57 -25.18
N PHE A 261 4.76 -2.26 -25.25
CA PHE A 261 6.09 -1.70 -25.47
C PHE A 261 6.57 -2.04 -26.88
N VAL A 262 7.25 -1.09 -27.51
CA VAL A 262 8.00 -1.24 -28.75
C VAL A 262 9.44 -1.61 -28.42
N ASN A 263 10.01 -2.56 -29.14
CA ASN A 263 11.39 -3.02 -28.93
C ASN A 263 12.39 -2.09 -29.63
N LEU A 264 12.50 -0.87 -29.10
CA LEU A 264 13.21 0.24 -29.69
C LEU A 264 14.72 0.11 -29.46
N LYS A 265 15.52 0.33 -30.51
CA LYS A 265 16.97 0.43 -30.38
C LYS A 265 17.35 1.53 -29.39
N ASP A 266 18.46 1.31 -28.69
CA ASP A 266 19.05 2.22 -27.70
C ASP A 266 18.21 2.50 -26.44
N ARG A 267 17.01 1.92 -26.33
CA ARG A 267 16.17 1.96 -25.12
C ARG A 267 15.99 0.57 -24.51
N GLU A 268 15.62 -0.41 -25.32
CA GLU A 268 15.51 -1.81 -24.91
C GLU A 268 16.84 -2.55 -25.10
N GLN A 269 17.14 -3.46 -24.17
CA GLN A 269 18.29 -4.34 -24.33
C GLN A 269 18.11 -5.25 -25.55
N GLY A 270 18.88 -5.01 -26.60
CA GLY A 270 18.77 -5.75 -27.86
C GLY A 270 17.62 -5.30 -28.77
N GLY A 271 17.14 -4.06 -28.61
CA GLY A 271 16.09 -3.48 -29.45
C GLY A 271 16.38 -3.57 -30.94
N ILE A 272 15.35 -3.83 -31.74
CA ILE A 272 15.47 -4.07 -33.19
C ILE A 272 14.76 -3.01 -34.04
N VAL A 273 13.81 -2.29 -33.45
CA VAL A 273 13.06 -1.22 -34.13
C VAL A 273 13.92 0.02 -34.20
N ASP A 274 14.16 0.53 -35.41
CA ASP A 274 14.90 1.75 -35.59
C ASP A 274 14.13 2.97 -35.06
N PRO A 275 14.77 3.95 -34.40
CA PRO A 275 14.08 5.15 -33.93
C PRO A 275 13.32 5.89 -35.03
N SER A 276 13.82 5.86 -36.27
CA SER A 276 13.12 6.44 -37.43
C SER A 276 11.80 5.76 -37.79
N GLN A 277 11.59 4.52 -37.34
CA GLN A 277 10.40 3.72 -37.60
C GLN A 277 9.41 3.75 -36.44
N TYR A 278 9.78 4.30 -35.28
CA TYR A 278 9.01 4.24 -34.05
C TYR A 278 7.54 4.64 -34.24
N ASP A 279 7.28 5.83 -34.78
CA ASP A 279 5.90 6.32 -34.96
C ASP A 279 5.09 5.45 -35.92
N SER A 280 5.73 4.93 -36.97
CA SER A 280 5.10 4.01 -37.91
C SER A 280 4.69 2.71 -37.23
N VAL A 281 5.60 2.10 -36.46
CA VAL A 281 5.35 0.87 -35.70
C VAL A 281 4.25 1.09 -34.67
N VAL A 282 4.30 2.18 -33.91
CA VAL A 282 3.25 2.53 -32.94
C VAL A 282 1.89 2.61 -33.63
N ASN A 283 1.78 3.34 -34.74
CA ASN A 283 0.53 3.48 -35.48
C ASN A 283 0.02 2.13 -36.04
N GLN A 284 0.91 1.27 -36.53
CA GLN A 284 0.54 -0.04 -37.06
C GLN A 284 0.01 -0.98 -35.96
N VAL A 285 0.69 -1.03 -34.81
CA VAL A 285 0.26 -1.83 -33.66
C VAL A 285 -1.08 -1.30 -33.12
N MET A 286 -1.24 0.03 -33.00
CA MET A 286 -2.50 0.63 -32.62
C MET A 286 -3.64 0.29 -33.60
N ALA A 287 -3.39 0.30 -34.91
CA ALA A 287 -4.38 -0.05 -35.92
C ALA A 287 -4.83 -1.52 -35.78
N VAL A 288 -3.89 -2.44 -35.55
CA VAL A 288 -4.22 -3.84 -35.26
C VAL A 288 -5.07 -3.95 -34.02
N LEU A 289 -4.65 -3.38 -32.89
CA LEU A 289 -5.39 -3.46 -31.63
C LEU A 289 -6.79 -2.85 -31.76
N SER A 290 -6.92 -1.71 -32.44
CA SER A 290 -8.19 -1.03 -32.68
C SER A 290 -9.14 -1.84 -33.58
N SER A 291 -8.60 -2.71 -34.43
CA SER A 291 -9.40 -3.57 -35.32
C SER A 291 -9.92 -4.84 -34.63
N VAL A 292 -9.40 -5.18 -33.44
CA VAL A 292 -9.76 -6.42 -32.73
C VAL A 292 -11.26 -6.43 -32.40
N ARG A 293 -11.93 -7.50 -32.83
CA ARG A 293 -13.33 -7.79 -32.52
C ARG A 293 -13.43 -9.14 -31.84
N ASP A 294 -14.30 -9.24 -30.85
CA ASP A 294 -14.66 -10.52 -30.27
C ASP A 294 -15.33 -11.39 -31.37
N PRO A 295 -14.80 -12.58 -31.68
CA PRO A 295 -15.31 -13.42 -32.76
C PRO A 295 -16.74 -13.90 -32.52
N ASP A 296 -17.21 -13.98 -31.25
CA ASP A 296 -18.54 -14.48 -30.94
C ASP A 296 -19.62 -13.38 -31.03
N THR A 297 -19.25 -12.13 -30.78
CA THR A 297 -20.20 -11.00 -30.71
C THR A 297 -20.03 -9.98 -31.83
N GLY A 298 -18.86 -9.93 -32.48
CA GLY A 298 -18.51 -8.92 -33.47
C GLY A 298 -18.15 -7.54 -32.87
N GLU A 299 -18.16 -7.39 -31.54
CA GLU A 299 -17.94 -6.11 -30.86
C GLU A 299 -16.45 -5.76 -30.71
N PRO A 300 -16.07 -4.46 -30.75
CA PRO A 300 -14.74 -4.02 -30.37
C PRO A 300 -14.39 -4.39 -28.93
N VAL A 301 -13.20 -4.98 -28.73
CA VAL A 301 -12.71 -5.42 -27.42
C VAL A 301 -12.13 -4.26 -26.61
N PHE A 302 -11.36 -3.40 -27.26
CA PHE A 302 -10.72 -2.25 -26.61
C PHE A 302 -11.62 -1.03 -26.69
N SER A 303 -11.84 -0.38 -25.55
CA SER A 303 -12.52 0.92 -25.44
C SER A 303 -11.58 2.08 -25.76
N VAL A 304 -10.28 1.91 -25.45
CA VAL A 304 -9.22 2.87 -25.75
C VAL A 304 -8.00 2.14 -26.27
N VAL A 305 -7.40 2.70 -27.31
CA VAL A 305 -6.05 2.40 -27.80
C VAL A 305 -5.41 3.75 -28.10
N MET A 306 -4.42 4.14 -27.31
CA MET A 306 -3.84 5.49 -27.34
C MET A 306 -2.32 5.46 -27.21
N LYS A 307 -1.66 6.52 -27.67
CA LYS A 307 -0.22 6.67 -27.52
C LYS A 307 0.12 7.09 -26.10
N LYS A 308 1.32 6.73 -25.65
CA LYS A 308 1.93 7.25 -24.41
C LYS A 308 1.85 8.77 -24.28
N SER A 309 2.05 9.51 -25.38
CA SER A 309 1.98 10.98 -25.39
C SER A 309 0.60 11.53 -25.03
N GLU A 310 -0.46 10.77 -25.29
CA GLU A 310 -1.85 11.12 -24.98
C GLU A 310 -2.21 10.72 -23.54
N ALA A 311 -1.51 9.74 -22.97
CA ALA A 311 -1.83 9.12 -21.68
C ALA A 311 -1.30 9.89 -20.46
N LYS A 312 -0.52 10.95 -20.68
CA LYS A 312 0.03 11.80 -19.60
C LYS A 312 -1.07 12.35 -18.68
N ALA A 313 -2.24 12.69 -19.23
CA ALA A 313 -3.39 13.16 -18.46
C ALA A 313 -3.95 12.11 -17.48
N LEU A 314 -3.66 10.82 -17.71
CA LEU A 314 -4.03 9.69 -16.86
C LEU A 314 -2.94 9.33 -15.84
N GLY A 315 -1.90 10.16 -15.69
CA GLY A 315 -0.75 9.87 -14.84
C GLY A 315 0.25 8.89 -15.45
N LEU A 316 0.06 8.48 -16.71
CA LEU A 316 0.95 7.56 -17.42
C LEU A 316 1.99 8.36 -18.22
N PHE A 317 3.12 8.70 -17.58
CA PHE A 317 4.24 9.42 -18.20
C PHE A 317 5.62 8.93 -17.70
N GLY A 318 6.69 9.37 -18.37
CA GLY A 318 8.08 9.04 -18.01
C GLY A 318 8.57 7.73 -18.63
N ASP A 319 9.80 7.35 -18.34
CA ASP A 319 10.53 6.31 -19.09
C ASP A 319 10.01 4.89 -18.87
N ARG A 320 9.26 4.65 -17.79
CA ARG A 320 8.74 3.33 -17.43
C ARG A 320 7.37 2.99 -18.04
N VAL A 321 6.75 3.94 -18.74
CA VAL A 321 5.43 3.76 -19.34
C VAL A 321 5.56 3.21 -20.76
N GLY A 322 4.73 2.23 -21.10
CA GLY A 322 4.65 1.63 -22.43
C GLY A 322 4.26 2.64 -23.51
N ASP A 323 4.57 2.31 -24.76
CA ASP A 323 4.40 3.21 -25.91
C ASP A 323 2.96 3.34 -26.38
N ILE A 324 2.17 2.28 -26.15
CA ILE A 324 0.75 2.20 -26.44
C ILE A 324 0.02 1.77 -25.18
N ILE A 325 -1.02 2.52 -24.82
CA ILE A 325 -1.91 2.21 -23.71
C ILE A 325 -3.21 1.67 -24.28
N ILE A 326 -3.69 0.57 -23.69
CA ILE A 326 -4.97 -0.05 -24.04
C ILE A 326 -5.90 0.00 -22.84
N SER A 327 -7.21 -0.03 -23.09
CA SER A 327 -8.19 -0.39 -22.07
C SER A 327 -9.29 -1.20 -22.73
N THR A 328 -9.72 -2.28 -22.10
CA THR A 328 -10.79 -3.11 -22.61
C THR A 328 -12.16 -2.48 -22.35
N LYS A 329 -13.19 -3.00 -23.01
CA LYS A 329 -14.59 -2.77 -22.64
C LYS A 329 -14.97 -3.65 -21.44
N PRO A 330 -16.05 -3.30 -20.69
CA PRO A 330 -16.59 -4.15 -19.63
C PRO A 330 -16.82 -5.59 -20.08
N GLY A 331 -16.51 -6.55 -19.20
CA GLY A 331 -16.60 -7.98 -19.48
C GLY A 331 -15.33 -8.60 -20.07
N TYR A 332 -14.29 -7.80 -20.36
CA TYR A 332 -13.00 -8.29 -20.86
C TYR A 332 -11.86 -7.97 -19.89
N ALA A 333 -10.91 -8.88 -19.74
CA ALA A 333 -9.68 -8.66 -19.00
C ALA A 333 -8.45 -8.85 -19.90
N PRO A 334 -7.58 -7.85 -20.07
CA PRO A 334 -6.35 -8.00 -20.84
C PRO A 334 -5.34 -8.83 -20.03
N TYR A 335 -4.73 -9.82 -20.66
CA TYR A 335 -3.84 -10.76 -20.00
C TYR A 335 -2.45 -10.81 -20.66
N GLY A 336 -1.43 -10.89 -19.81
CA GLY A 336 -0.05 -11.10 -20.22
C GLY A 336 0.24 -12.55 -20.59
N GLY A 337 1.48 -12.83 -21.01
CA GLY A 337 1.90 -14.17 -21.41
C GLY A 337 1.18 -14.65 -22.67
N PHE A 338 0.96 -15.96 -22.78
CA PHE A 338 0.35 -16.58 -23.96
C PHE A 338 -0.82 -17.48 -23.57
N SER A 339 -1.84 -17.46 -24.42
CA SER A 339 -3.02 -18.30 -24.28
C SER A 339 -2.66 -19.78 -24.34
N PRO A 340 -3.21 -20.62 -23.44
CA PRO A 340 -3.01 -22.07 -23.46
C PRO A 340 -3.58 -22.73 -24.72
N THR A 341 -4.53 -22.08 -25.41
CA THR A 341 -5.16 -22.60 -26.63
C THR A 341 -4.55 -22.02 -27.91
N GLY A 342 -3.63 -21.06 -27.80
CA GLY A 342 -3.12 -20.27 -28.92
C GLY A 342 -4.11 -19.23 -29.48
N ASN A 343 -5.38 -19.28 -29.05
CA ASN A 343 -6.38 -18.28 -29.41
C ASN A 343 -6.28 -17.07 -28.47
N PRO A 344 -6.25 -15.82 -28.97
CA PRO A 344 -6.21 -14.62 -28.13
C PRO A 344 -7.45 -14.43 -27.24
N PHE A 345 -8.56 -15.10 -27.56
CA PHE A 345 -9.81 -15.05 -26.80
C PHE A 345 -9.99 -16.33 -25.99
N VAL A 346 -10.06 -16.19 -24.67
CA VAL A 346 -10.32 -17.32 -23.76
C VAL A 346 -11.52 -16.98 -22.88
N ASN A 347 -12.56 -17.81 -22.90
CA ASN A 347 -13.70 -17.64 -22.01
C ASN A 347 -13.28 -17.80 -20.56
N ALA A 348 -13.73 -16.89 -19.69
CA ALA A 348 -13.57 -17.05 -18.27
C ALA A 348 -14.35 -18.30 -17.82
N THR A 349 -13.66 -19.15 -17.07
CA THR A 349 -14.18 -20.41 -16.55
C THR A 349 -14.10 -20.33 -15.03
N PRO A 350 -15.24 -20.23 -14.31
CA PRO A 350 -15.25 -20.15 -12.86
C PRO A 350 -14.41 -21.23 -12.19
N LEU A 351 -13.73 -20.87 -11.09
CA LEU A 351 -12.85 -21.76 -10.32
C LEU A 351 -11.69 -22.36 -11.15
N SER A 352 -11.32 -21.71 -12.25
CA SER A 352 -10.18 -22.11 -13.10
C SER A 352 -9.47 -20.89 -13.69
N THR A 353 -10.22 -19.85 -14.02
CA THR A 353 -9.70 -18.52 -14.32
C THR A 353 -10.28 -17.49 -13.36
N ILE A 354 -9.72 -16.28 -13.35
CA ILE A 354 -10.36 -15.14 -12.70
C ILE A 354 -11.74 -14.86 -13.35
N THR A 355 -12.66 -14.38 -12.53
CA THR A 355 -14.02 -13.92 -12.92
C THR A 355 -14.25 -12.46 -12.59
N GLY A 356 -13.36 -11.83 -11.80
CA GLY A 356 -13.26 -10.40 -11.60
C GLY A 356 -11.89 -9.87 -12.02
N ASN A 357 -11.82 -8.64 -12.51
CA ASN A 357 -10.55 -7.99 -12.86
C ASN A 357 -10.61 -6.48 -12.67
N HIS A 358 -9.43 -5.86 -12.67
CA HIS A 358 -9.16 -4.43 -12.66
C HIS A 358 -7.99 -4.16 -13.63
N GLN A 359 -7.53 -2.91 -13.76
CA GLN A 359 -6.44 -2.37 -14.62
C GLN A 359 -6.93 -1.33 -15.63
N ASP A 360 -8.22 -1.37 -15.97
CA ASP A 360 -8.85 -0.51 -16.97
C ASP A 360 -9.16 0.90 -16.45
N LEU A 361 -9.56 1.78 -17.38
CA LEU A 361 -9.69 3.19 -17.09
C LEU A 361 -10.68 3.48 -15.95
N PRO A 362 -10.37 4.44 -15.06
CA PRO A 362 -11.19 4.74 -13.88
C PRO A 362 -12.52 5.45 -14.20
N TYR A 363 -12.93 5.50 -15.48
CA TYR A 363 -14.21 6.06 -15.91
C TYR A 363 -15.38 5.09 -15.69
N TYR A 364 -15.10 3.79 -15.57
CA TYR A 364 -16.12 2.78 -15.27
C TYR A 364 -16.45 2.78 -13.77
N PRO A 365 -17.72 2.94 -13.37
CA PRO A 365 -18.09 3.00 -11.96
C PRO A 365 -17.70 1.76 -11.15
N GLU A 366 -17.71 0.58 -11.77
CA GLU A 366 -17.26 -0.67 -11.14
C GLU A 366 -15.77 -0.64 -10.74
N LEU A 367 -14.96 0.20 -11.38
CA LEU A 367 -13.54 0.36 -11.11
C LEU A 367 -13.23 1.51 -10.12
N TRP A 368 -14.26 2.21 -9.63
CA TRP A 368 -14.07 3.24 -8.62
C TRP A 368 -13.64 2.62 -7.30
N ALA A 369 -12.56 3.18 -6.74
CA ALA A 369 -12.09 2.86 -5.42
C ALA A 369 -12.97 3.49 -4.32
N VAL A 370 -12.83 2.97 -3.11
CA VAL A 370 -13.48 3.51 -1.90
C VAL A 370 -12.54 4.47 -1.17
N PHE A 371 -13.12 5.51 -0.58
CA PHE A 371 -12.45 6.42 0.34
C PHE A 371 -13.31 6.67 1.59
N GLY A 372 -12.67 6.67 2.76
CA GLY A 372 -13.25 7.09 4.02
C GLY A 372 -12.19 7.68 4.95
N ALA A 373 -12.56 8.63 5.81
CA ALA A 373 -11.64 9.20 6.78
C ALA A 373 -12.36 9.58 8.08
N VAL A 374 -11.69 9.40 9.21
CA VAL A 374 -12.22 9.73 10.55
C VAL A 374 -11.08 10.10 11.50
N GLY A 375 -11.38 10.87 12.56
CA GLY A 375 -10.45 11.17 13.64
C GLY A 375 -9.88 12.59 13.61
N ALA A 376 -8.67 12.74 14.12
CA ALA A 376 -8.03 14.03 14.36
C ALA A 376 -7.87 14.84 13.08
N GLY A 377 -8.21 16.13 13.13
CA GLY A 377 -8.12 17.02 11.96
C GLY A 377 -9.13 16.72 10.83
N ILE A 378 -9.96 15.69 10.93
CA ILE A 378 -10.98 15.36 9.93
C ILE A 378 -12.32 16.02 10.26
N GLY A 379 -12.89 16.71 9.30
CA GLY A 379 -14.22 17.31 9.29
C GLY A 379 -15.29 16.33 8.82
N HIS A 380 -16.55 16.59 9.20
CA HIS A 380 -17.67 15.75 8.80
C HIS A 380 -18.23 16.20 7.44
N GLY A 381 -18.39 15.28 6.50
CA GLY A 381 -18.95 15.55 5.19
C GLY A 381 -18.96 14.34 4.28
N VAL A 382 -19.59 14.48 3.12
CA VAL A 382 -19.57 13.50 2.03
C VAL A 382 -18.87 14.14 0.85
N LEU A 383 -17.89 13.44 0.29
CA LEU A 383 -17.20 13.85 -0.93
C LEU A 383 -17.92 13.27 -2.15
N GLY A 384 -17.85 13.98 -3.27
CA GLY A 384 -18.16 13.41 -4.58
C GLY A 384 -17.02 12.54 -5.09
N LEU A 385 -16.87 12.44 -6.40
CA LEU A 385 -15.70 11.80 -6.99
C LEU A 385 -14.43 12.60 -6.65
N ILE A 386 -13.42 11.89 -6.17
CA ILE A 386 -12.10 12.44 -5.84
C ILE A 386 -11.03 11.72 -6.64
N GLN A 387 -9.90 12.39 -6.84
CA GLN A 387 -8.73 11.79 -7.46
C GLN A 387 -7.86 11.13 -6.39
N SER A 388 -7.41 9.90 -6.60
CA SER A 388 -6.49 9.19 -5.69
C SER A 388 -5.18 9.96 -5.46
N THR A 389 -4.77 10.80 -6.42
CA THR A 389 -3.62 11.72 -6.28
C THR A 389 -3.78 12.75 -5.17
N SER A 390 -4.99 12.97 -4.66
CA SER A 390 -5.29 13.90 -3.57
C SER A 390 -5.03 13.30 -2.18
N ILE A 391 -4.85 11.97 -2.09
CA ILE A 391 -4.69 11.27 -0.81
C ILE A 391 -3.37 11.66 -0.13
N ALA A 392 -2.25 11.58 -0.83
CA ALA A 392 -0.94 11.92 -0.25
C ALA A 392 -0.87 13.38 0.24
N PRO A 393 -1.28 14.41 -0.53
CA PRO A 393 -1.38 15.79 -0.03
C PRO A 393 -2.27 15.95 1.20
N THR A 394 -3.36 15.19 1.28
CA THR A 394 -4.27 15.22 2.44
C THR A 394 -3.57 14.67 3.69
N VAL A 395 -2.87 13.55 3.55
CA VAL A 395 -2.07 12.95 4.63
C VAL A 395 -0.95 13.90 5.07
N THR A 396 -0.19 14.48 4.15
CA THR A 396 0.92 15.39 4.51
C THR A 396 0.41 16.68 5.17
N ALA A 397 -0.75 17.19 4.75
CA ALA A 397 -1.39 18.32 5.41
C ALA A 397 -1.79 18.00 6.86
N LEU A 398 -2.32 16.80 7.15
CA LEU A 398 -2.60 16.36 8.52
C LEU A 398 -1.33 16.24 9.37
N LEU A 399 -0.22 15.82 8.76
CA LEU A 399 1.07 15.69 9.42
C LEU A 399 1.82 17.02 9.57
N GLY A 400 1.34 18.10 8.94
CA GLY A 400 2.02 19.39 8.94
C GLY A 400 3.36 19.40 8.19
N ILE A 401 3.49 18.54 7.17
CA ILE A 401 4.69 18.45 6.32
C ILE A 401 4.37 18.79 4.87
N ASP A 402 5.40 19.11 4.09
CA ASP A 402 5.24 19.36 2.66
C ASP A 402 4.78 18.09 1.92
N PRO A 403 3.90 18.23 0.90
CA PRO A 403 3.51 17.10 0.07
C PRO A 403 4.71 16.54 -0.73
N PRO A 404 4.62 15.29 -1.23
CA PRO A 404 5.65 14.75 -2.11
C PRO A 404 5.94 15.69 -3.29
N LEU A 405 7.22 15.86 -3.63
CA LEU A 405 7.69 16.84 -4.63
C LEU A 405 6.96 16.78 -5.98
N ASN A 406 6.58 15.58 -6.42
CA ASN A 406 5.89 15.35 -7.70
C ASN A 406 4.38 15.11 -7.55
N SER A 407 3.81 15.44 -6.39
CA SER A 407 2.37 15.35 -6.19
C SER A 407 1.64 16.35 -7.09
N ILE A 408 0.60 15.87 -7.78
CA ILE A 408 -0.26 16.68 -8.65
C ILE A 408 -1.67 16.88 -8.08
N GLY A 409 -1.99 16.19 -6.99
CA GLY A 409 -3.27 16.33 -6.30
C GLY A 409 -3.27 17.51 -5.33
N THR A 410 -4.46 17.86 -4.84
CA THR A 410 -4.64 18.87 -3.80
C THR A 410 -5.21 18.22 -2.53
N PRO A 411 -4.93 18.74 -1.33
CA PRO A 411 -5.55 18.24 -0.11
C PRO A 411 -7.08 18.26 -0.21
N LEU A 412 -7.73 17.19 0.24
CA LEU A 412 -9.17 17.05 0.20
C LEU A 412 -9.84 18.06 1.14
N PRO A 413 -11.06 18.55 0.82
CA PRO A 413 -11.79 19.52 1.62
C PRO A 413 -12.47 18.89 2.84
N ILE A 414 -11.76 17.99 3.52
CA ILE A 414 -12.17 17.32 4.77
C ILE A 414 -11.30 17.74 5.94
N LEU A 415 -10.31 18.60 5.73
CA LEU A 415 -9.40 19.03 6.79
C LEU A 415 -10.07 20.15 7.61
N LYS A 416 -10.13 19.96 8.93
CA LYS A 416 -10.42 21.04 9.87
C LYS A 416 -9.26 22.05 9.83
N PRO A 417 -9.50 23.34 10.15
CA PRO A 417 -8.42 24.31 10.28
C PRO A 417 -7.35 23.80 11.26
N ILE A 418 -6.10 23.72 10.81
CA ILE A 418 -4.99 23.26 11.64
C ILE A 418 -4.36 24.48 12.32
N THR A 419 -4.21 24.43 13.64
CA THR A 419 -3.39 25.40 14.36
C THR A 419 -1.97 24.84 14.43
N ILE A 420 -1.05 25.40 13.65
CA ILE A 420 0.36 25.00 13.68
C ILE A 420 1.09 25.92 14.67
N THR A 421 1.57 25.34 15.77
CA THR A 421 2.40 26.09 16.72
C THR A 421 3.86 25.97 16.28
N HIS A 422 4.44 27.07 15.81
CA HIS A 422 5.87 27.14 15.53
C HIS A 422 6.60 27.59 16.81
N THR A 423 7.37 26.68 17.40
CA THR A 423 8.31 27.05 18.46
C THR A 423 9.63 27.43 17.80
N GLN A 424 9.91 28.73 17.71
CA GLN A 424 11.19 29.21 17.22
C GLN A 424 12.14 29.38 18.42
N VAL A 425 13.16 28.54 18.49
CA VAL A 425 14.22 28.69 19.49
C VAL A 425 15.29 29.61 18.91
N SER A 426 15.31 30.87 19.37
CA SER A 426 16.33 31.83 19.02
C SER A 426 17.40 31.86 20.12
N VAL A 427 18.63 31.44 19.79
CA VAL A 427 19.77 31.61 20.69
C VAL A 427 20.39 32.97 20.40
N VAL A 428 20.32 33.90 21.36
CA VAL A 428 20.98 35.20 21.26
C VAL A 428 22.26 35.14 22.08
N THR A 429 23.42 35.15 21.40
CA THR A 429 24.71 35.24 22.06
C THR A 429 25.11 36.72 22.16
N ALA A 430 25.05 37.29 23.36
CA ALA A 430 25.56 38.63 23.62
C ALA A 430 27.01 38.53 24.12
N THR A 431 27.96 39.16 23.42
CA THR A 431 29.36 39.24 23.85
C THR A 431 29.64 40.64 24.35
N GLU A 432 29.75 40.81 25.67
CA GLU A 432 30.09 42.09 26.28
C GLU A 432 31.62 42.16 26.44
N ARG A 433 32.29 43.07 25.73
CA ARG A 433 33.72 43.36 25.95
C ARG A 433 33.84 44.49 26.96
N VAL A 434 34.40 44.17 28.12
CA VAL A 434 34.79 45.18 29.12
C VAL A 434 36.29 45.41 29.00
N GLU A 435 36.70 46.59 28.51
CA GLU A 435 38.08 47.05 28.58
C GLU A 435 38.32 47.77 29.91
N ILE A 436 39.14 47.18 30.77
CA ILE A 436 39.63 47.84 31.99
C ILE A 436 41.10 48.21 31.74
N THR A 437 41.37 49.50 31.61
CA THR A 437 42.75 50.01 31.46
C THR A 437 43.39 50.16 32.84
N LEU A 438 44.25 49.23 33.21
CA LEU A 438 45.26 49.38 34.27
C LEU A 438 46.59 48.87 33.72
N GLU A 439 47.69 49.53 34.10
CA GLU A 439 49.06 49.33 33.59
C GLU A 439 49.59 47.89 33.83
N ARG A 440 49.13 46.94 33.00
CA ARG A 440 49.74 45.67 32.56
C ARG A 440 48.60 44.84 31.97
N ALA A 441 48.61 44.69 30.64
CA ALA A 441 47.54 44.08 29.88
C ALA A 441 47.28 42.61 30.23
N THR A 442 46.03 42.27 30.52
CA THR A 442 45.48 40.92 30.28
C THR A 442 44.00 41.07 29.92
N THR A 443 43.62 40.64 28.71
CA THR A 443 42.23 40.68 28.22
C THR A 443 41.48 39.46 28.75
N GLN A 444 40.33 39.63 29.40
CA GLN A 444 39.38 38.55 29.65
C GLN A 444 38.10 38.79 28.86
N THR A 445 37.72 37.80 28.05
CA THR A 445 36.44 37.77 27.34
C THR A 445 35.42 37.06 28.24
N LEU A 446 34.37 37.77 28.63
CA LEU A 446 33.21 37.16 29.29
C LEU A 446 32.14 36.89 28.23
N THR A 447 31.85 35.60 28.01
CA THR A 447 30.76 35.17 27.11
C THR A 447 29.56 34.80 27.96
N THR A 448 28.44 35.50 27.80
CA THR A 448 27.19 35.19 28.49
C THR A 448 26.16 34.73 27.48
N THR A 449 25.76 33.46 27.54
CA THR A 449 24.72 32.91 26.66
C THR A 449 23.35 33.08 27.31
N GLN A 450 22.43 33.81 26.67
CA GLN A 450 21.02 33.85 27.06
C GLN A 450 20.17 33.08 26.05
N THR A 451 19.48 32.05 26.52
CA THR A 451 18.50 31.30 25.70
C THR A 451 17.12 31.90 25.96
N THR A 452 16.49 32.48 24.94
CA THR A 452 15.11 32.96 25.03
C THR A 452 14.22 32.10 24.14
N THR A 453 13.21 31.46 24.72
CA THR A 453 12.22 30.69 23.96
C THR A 453 11.05 31.61 23.60
N GLN A 454 10.83 31.85 22.31
CA GLN A 454 9.59 32.47 21.83
C GLN A 454 8.70 31.40 21.19
N THR A 455 7.46 31.31 21.68
CA THR A 455 6.44 30.44 21.09
C THR A 455 5.51 31.32 20.26
N THR A 456 5.47 31.07 18.94
CA THR A 456 4.56 31.78 18.03
C THR A 456 3.48 30.80 17.55
N THR A 457 2.23 31.08 17.89
CA THR A 457 1.09 30.28 17.45
C THR A 457 0.51 30.87 16.16
N THR A 458 0.57 30.13 15.05
CA THR A 458 -0.02 30.55 13.77
C THR A 458 -1.21 29.66 13.45
N THR A 459 -2.41 30.25 13.37
CA THR A 459 -3.60 29.53 12.91
C THR A 459 -3.69 29.65 11.39
N LEU A 460 -3.48 28.55 10.66
CA LEU A 460 -3.70 28.51 9.22
C LEU A 460 -5.13 28.05 8.95
N GLN A 461 -6.00 28.98 8.55
CA GLN A 461 -7.19 28.60 7.79
C GLN A 461 -6.69 28.13 6.43
N ALA A 462 -7.03 26.89 6.04
CA ALA A 462 -6.68 26.37 4.73
C ALA A 462 -7.38 27.21 3.64
N THR A 463 -6.72 28.26 3.20
CA THR A 463 -6.98 28.96 1.95
C THR A 463 -5.62 29.20 1.33
N THR A 464 -5.35 28.46 0.27
CA THR A 464 -4.07 28.46 -0.44
C THR A 464 -3.70 29.89 -0.83
N THR A 465 -2.74 30.49 -0.12
CA THR A 465 -2.22 31.81 -0.44
C THR A 465 -0.73 31.68 -0.71
N LEU A 466 -0.34 31.87 -1.97
CA LEU A 466 1.05 31.99 -2.40
C LEU A 466 1.65 33.23 -1.73
N THR A 467 2.61 33.02 -0.83
CA THR A 467 3.33 34.12 -0.17
C THR A 467 4.71 34.26 -0.79
N THR A 468 4.93 35.35 -1.50
CA THR A 468 6.27 35.77 -1.98
C THR A 468 6.95 36.54 -0.86
N THR A 469 8.11 36.07 -0.40
CA THR A 469 8.91 36.79 0.60
C THR A 469 9.83 37.81 -0.07
N GLN A 470 9.67 39.09 0.31
CA GLN A 470 10.64 40.15 0.08
C GLN A 470 11.35 40.43 1.42
N PRO A 471 12.68 40.61 1.45
CA PRO A 471 13.37 40.97 2.69
C PRO A 471 12.98 42.37 3.14
N VAL A 472 12.45 42.48 4.36
CA VAL A 472 12.21 43.77 5.03
C VAL A 472 13.35 44.02 6.00
N THR A 473 14.20 45.00 5.70
CA THR A 473 15.20 45.50 6.64
C THR A 473 14.50 46.36 7.68
N THR A 474 14.47 45.92 8.93
CA THR A 474 13.94 46.72 10.05
C THR A 474 15.11 47.32 10.82
N THR A 475 15.22 48.65 10.82
CA THR A 475 16.17 49.37 11.69
C THR A 475 15.54 49.52 13.07
N VAL A 476 16.15 48.87 14.08
CA VAL A 476 15.74 49.04 15.48
C VAL A 476 16.51 50.22 16.07
N TYR A 477 15.80 51.21 16.61
CA TYR A 477 16.40 52.26 17.43
C TYR A 477 16.30 51.83 18.90
N GLU A 478 17.43 51.54 19.54
CA GLU A 478 17.48 51.40 20.99
C GLU A 478 17.54 52.79 21.63
N THR A 479 16.44 53.19 22.30
CA THR A 479 16.48 54.28 23.28
C THR A 479 16.94 53.72 24.62
N THR A 480 18.17 54.01 25.02
CA THR A 480 18.66 53.75 26.36
C THR A 480 18.05 54.74 27.35
N SER A 481 17.14 54.27 28.22
CA SER A 481 16.69 55.03 29.38
C SER A 481 17.73 54.90 30.50
N LEU A 482 18.53 55.95 30.72
CA LEU A 482 19.36 56.07 31.91
C LEU A 482 18.47 56.13 33.16
N ALA A 483 18.52 55.09 33.98
CA ALA A 483 17.86 55.05 35.28
C ALA A 483 18.52 56.09 36.22
N LEU A 484 17.82 57.19 36.48
CA LEU A 484 18.16 58.17 37.52
C LEU A 484 17.90 57.56 38.92
N THR A 485 18.84 56.76 39.42
CA THR A 485 18.81 56.22 40.80
C THR A 485 19.76 56.92 41.76
N SER A 486 20.25 58.12 41.45
CA SER A 486 21.08 58.90 42.41
C SER A 486 20.69 60.37 42.61
N LEU A 487 19.63 60.88 41.95
CA LEU A 487 19.11 62.23 42.22
C LEU A 487 18.23 62.30 43.49
N ALA A 488 17.75 61.16 43.98
CA ALA A 488 16.97 61.07 45.22
C ALA A 488 17.85 61.20 46.49
N ALA A 489 19.15 60.89 46.40
CA ALA A 489 20.09 61.04 47.52
C ALA A 489 20.51 62.51 47.74
N LEU A 490 20.50 63.33 46.69
CA LEU A 490 20.89 64.74 46.75
C LEU A 490 19.77 65.64 47.29
N ILE A 491 18.50 65.29 47.04
CA ILE A 491 17.33 66.04 47.51
C ILE A 491 17.03 65.73 48.99
N LEU A 492 17.34 64.52 49.47
CA LEU A 492 17.19 64.16 50.89
C LEU A 492 18.27 64.80 51.78
N ALA A 493 19.50 64.98 51.27
CA ALA A 493 20.57 65.67 51.98
C ALA A 493 20.33 67.19 52.14
N ILE A 494 19.66 67.82 51.16
CA ILE A 494 19.32 69.25 51.21
C ILE A 494 18.12 69.52 52.13
N ALA A 495 17.16 68.59 52.24
CA ALA A 495 16.04 68.71 53.18
C ALA A 495 16.46 68.58 54.67
N ILE A 496 17.50 67.79 54.95
CA ILE A 496 18.05 67.62 56.31
C ILE A 496 18.89 68.84 56.74
N LEU A 497 19.59 69.51 55.81
CA LEU A 497 20.32 70.76 56.10
C LEU A 497 19.41 71.98 56.33
N VAL A 498 18.21 72.02 55.73
CA VAL A 498 17.25 73.13 55.93
C VAL A 498 16.44 72.98 57.23
N LEU A 499 16.32 71.77 57.78
CA LEU A 499 15.65 71.53 59.08
C LEU A 499 16.55 71.73 60.30
N ILE A 500 17.88 71.68 60.14
CA ILE A 500 18.85 71.91 61.23
C ILE A 500 19.11 73.42 61.47
N PHE A 501 18.76 74.31 60.53
CA PHE A 501 18.89 75.78 60.70
C PHE A 501 17.56 76.52 61.03
N ARG A 502 16.52 75.81 61.49
CA ARG A 502 15.28 76.40 62.02
C ARG A 502 14.84 75.79 63.35
N LYS A 503 15.76 75.68 64.30
CA LYS A 503 15.51 75.75 65.76
C LYS A 503 16.85 76.08 66.44
N LYS A 504 16.78 76.92 67.47
CA LYS A 504 17.90 77.33 68.34
C LYS A 504 18.88 76.20 68.66
#